data_AF-A0A1G3M1J3-F1
#
_entry.id   AF-A0A1G3M1J3-F1
#
_cell.length_a   1.000
_cell.length_b   1.000
_cell.length_c   1.000
_cell.angle_alpha   90.00
_cell.angle_beta   90.00
_cell.angle_gamma   90.00
#
_symmetry.space_group_name_H-M   'P 1'
#
loop_
_entity.id
_entity.type
_entity.pdbx_description
1 polymer ?
#
loop_
_entity_poly.entity_id
_entity_poly.type
_entity_poly.pdbx_seq_one_letter_code
_entity_poly.pdbx_strand_id
1 'polypeptide(L)'
;MPFVSAYLGEGERFTWEALAIGSQRGRFDVPAFPVLAGVSGPLWQGYEVLEVEPNRKGPIDDEFYRRFVLLDTETGEREFDQLSPAPALIRPFLWTAFGRDEIAAMIAFIDRHKGRAVPFWVPSWQQDLRLTSDVILDQILCEIRRSRYAGTMFGSTGARRHLAVYSPQDAATYHKIVAATDPGSGLTETITVNPGAPRLWPAGATIVSFLRLCRLEDDEVEISWLAGNIAEAVVRIRELPNEAPV
;
A
#
# COMPACT_ATOMS: atom_id res chain seq x y z
N MET A 1 4.90 44.13 1.71
CA MET A 1 5.54 43.02 2.44
C MET A 1 5.24 43.21 3.92
N PRO A 2 4.45 42.38 4.60
CA PRO A 2 4.31 42.50 6.03
C PRO A 2 5.33 41.59 6.72
N PHE A 3 6.25 42.20 7.46
CA PHE A 3 6.98 41.53 8.53
C PHE A 3 6.01 41.38 9.71
N VAL A 4 5.90 40.18 10.28
CA VAL A 4 5.19 39.96 11.54
C VAL A 4 6.24 39.92 12.65
N SER A 5 6.23 40.98 13.47
CA SER A 5 6.94 41.06 14.75
C SER A 5 5.96 40.65 15.84
N ALA A 6 6.37 39.71 16.70
CA ALA A 6 5.68 39.44 17.95
C ALA A 6 6.47 40.11 19.09
N TYR A 7 5.78 40.90 19.91
CA TYR A 7 6.33 41.45 21.15
C TYR A 7 5.98 40.53 22.31
N LEU A 8 6.98 40.19 23.13
CA LEU A 8 6.79 39.51 24.42
C LEU A 8 6.14 40.47 25.42
N GLY A 9 5.07 40.01 26.07
CA GLY A 9 4.40 40.74 27.14
C GLY A 9 5.29 40.86 28.39
N GLU A 10 5.22 42.01 29.05
CA GLU A 10 5.98 42.32 30.26
C GLU A 10 5.57 41.38 31.40
N GLY A 11 6.35 40.33 31.67
CA GLY A 11 6.10 39.39 32.76
C GLY A 11 6.68 37.98 32.58
N GLU A 12 7.01 37.57 31.35
CA GLU A 12 7.55 36.22 31.12
C GLU A 12 9.07 36.19 31.30
N ARG A 13 9.51 35.66 32.45
CA ARG A 13 10.92 35.34 32.74
C ARG A 13 11.20 33.90 32.32
N PHE A 14 12.13 33.70 31.39
CA PHE A 14 12.73 32.39 31.13
C PHE A 14 13.78 32.11 32.23
N THR A 15 13.45 31.25 33.18
CA THR A 15 14.44 30.62 34.07
C THR A 15 14.90 29.31 33.46
N TRP A 16 16.20 29.21 33.15
CA TRP A 16 16.86 28.03 32.58
C TRP A 16 17.04 26.90 33.61
N GLU A 17 15.98 26.50 34.32
CA GLU A 17 16.02 25.36 35.22
C GLU A 17 15.43 24.11 34.58
N ALA A 18 16.24 23.06 34.60
CA ALA A 18 15.99 21.76 34.02
C ALA A 18 14.81 21.02 34.68
N LEU A 19 14.26 20.05 33.93
CA LEU A 19 13.38 18.96 34.40
C LEU A 19 11.94 19.31 34.77
N ALA A 20 11.13 19.58 33.75
CA ALA A 20 9.76 19.09 33.68
C ALA A 20 9.35 19.01 32.19
N ILE A 21 9.34 17.82 31.60
CA ILE A 21 8.70 17.62 30.28
C ILE A 21 7.19 17.60 30.54
N GLY A 22 6.61 18.77 30.73
CA GLY A 22 5.17 18.97 30.68
C GLY A 22 4.73 18.87 29.22
N SER A 23 3.90 17.89 28.88
CA SER A 23 3.28 17.81 27.56
C SER A 23 2.34 19.00 27.37
N GLN A 24 2.84 20.09 26.78
CA GLN A 24 2.00 21.18 26.31
C GLN A 24 1.33 20.75 25.01
N ARG A 25 0.00 20.54 25.04
CA ARG A 25 -0.80 20.45 23.80
C ARG A 25 -0.96 21.86 23.24
N GLY A 26 0.02 22.30 22.46
CA GLY A 26 -0.13 23.48 21.62
C GLY A 26 -1.09 23.17 20.49
N ARG A 27 -2.28 23.78 20.49
CA ARG A 27 -3.12 23.84 19.29
C ARG A 27 -2.47 24.85 18.35
N PHE A 28 -1.61 24.37 17.47
CA PHE A 28 -1.18 25.17 16.34
C PHE A 28 -2.38 25.26 15.38
N ASP A 29 -2.96 26.45 15.24
CA ASP A 29 -3.77 26.75 14.07
C ASP A 29 -2.82 26.72 12.88
N VAL A 30 -2.69 25.53 12.30
CA VAL A 30 -1.95 25.35 11.06
C VAL A 30 -2.70 26.19 10.03
N PRO A 31 -2.08 27.26 9.47
CA PRO A 31 -2.72 27.99 8.38
C PRO A 31 -3.09 26.96 7.34
N ALA A 32 -4.36 26.97 6.90
CA ALA A 32 -4.88 26.02 5.94
C ALA A 32 -3.79 25.73 4.92
N PHE A 33 -3.27 24.50 4.92
CA PHE A 33 -2.28 24.12 3.93
C PHE A 33 -2.89 24.56 2.60
N PRO A 34 -2.19 25.38 1.79
CA PRO A 34 -2.70 25.63 0.46
C PRO A 34 -3.04 24.26 -0.12
N VAL A 35 -4.17 24.13 -0.83
CA VAL A 35 -4.46 22.91 -1.58
C VAL A 35 -3.31 22.78 -2.57
N LEU A 36 -2.25 22.12 -2.13
CA LEU A 36 -1.10 21.82 -2.95
C LEU A 36 -1.73 20.90 -3.96
N ALA A 37 -1.72 21.32 -5.22
CA ALA A 37 -1.86 20.40 -6.34
C ALA A 37 -0.72 19.39 -6.19
N GLY A 38 -0.93 18.41 -5.31
CA GLY A 38 0.01 17.35 -5.07
C GLY A 38 0.19 16.63 -6.39
N VAL A 39 1.40 16.19 -6.66
CA VAL A 39 1.64 15.30 -7.78
C VAL A 39 0.77 14.07 -7.53
N SER A 40 -0.22 13.86 -8.40
CA SER A 40 -1.00 12.63 -8.41
C SER A 40 -0.10 11.53 -8.98
N GLY A 41 -0.03 10.40 -8.28
CA GLY A 41 0.71 9.23 -8.72
C GLY A 41 0.17 8.65 -10.04
N PRO A 42 0.86 7.66 -10.62
CA PRO A 42 0.39 7.01 -11.83
C PRO A 42 -0.98 6.37 -11.59
N LEU A 43 -1.81 6.40 -12.64
CA LEU A 43 -3.14 5.82 -12.61
C LEU A 43 -3.10 4.40 -13.18
N TRP A 44 -3.72 3.47 -12.46
CA TRP A 44 -3.95 2.11 -12.92
C TRP A 44 -5.43 1.75 -12.75
N GLN A 45 -6.09 1.34 -13.84
CA GLN A 45 -7.53 1.02 -13.83
C GLN A 45 -8.40 2.13 -13.21
N GLY A 46 -8.03 3.41 -13.43
CA GLY A 46 -8.77 4.58 -12.94
C GLY A 46 -8.47 5.01 -11.50
N TYR A 47 -7.61 4.28 -10.76
CA TYR A 47 -7.22 4.64 -9.39
C TYR A 47 -5.73 4.97 -9.30
N GLU A 48 -5.37 5.86 -8.37
CA GLU A 48 -3.99 6.25 -8.09
C GLU A 48 -3.20 5.08 -7.51
N VAL A 49 -1.92 4.95 -7.89
CA VAL A 49 -0.99 3.99 -7.30
C VAL A 49 -0.06 4.70 -6.32
N LEU A 50 0.02 4.19 -5.09
CA LEU A 50 0.99 4.62 -4.09
C LEU A 50 2.34 3.94 -4.35
N GLU A 51 3.23 4.65 -5.04
CA GLU A 51 4.60 4.19 -5.37
C GLU A 51 5.63 4.39 -4.25
N VAL A 52 5.19 4.86 -3.09
CA VAL A 52 6.07 5.04 -1.93
C VAL A 52 6.33 3.69 -1.26
N GLU A 53 7.61 3.35 -1.09
CA GLU A 53 8.00 2.18 -0.32
C GLU A 53 7.77 2.43 1.18
N PRO A 54 7.12 1.51 1.91
CA PRO A 54 6.95 1.64 3.35
C PRO A 54 8.30 1.56 4.06
N ASN A 55 8.49 2.41 5.06
CA ASN A 55 9.63 2.27 5.96
C ASN A 55 9.47 0.99 6.80
N ARG A 56 10.32 0.00 6.55
CA ARG A 56 10.29 -1.29 7.25
C ARG A 56 11.00 -1.19 8.59
N LYS A 57 10.31 -0.62 9.57
CA LYS A 57 10.76 -0.56 10.96
C LYS A 57 9.89 -1.45 11.84
N GLY A 58 10.51 -2.43 12.48
CA GLY A 58 9.83 -3.34 13.39
C GLY A 58 9.21 -4.57 12.71
N PRO A 59 8.39 -5.35 13.45
CA PRO A 59 7.75 -6.54 12.92
C PRO A 59 6.68 -6.19 11.88
N ILE A 60 6.49 -7.08 10.90
CA ILE A 60 5.39 -6.98 9.95
C ILE A 60 4.14 -7.55 10.63
N ASP A 61 3.15 -6.69 10.87
CA ASP A 61 1.87 -7.04 11.49
C ASP A 61 0.77 -7.06 10.43
N ASP A 62 0.41 -8.27 9.98
CA ASP A 62 -0.56 -8.50 8.91
C ASP A 62 -1.81 -9.17 9.49
N GLU A 63 -2.93 -8.47 9.44
CA GLU A 63 -4.22 -9.01 9.87
C GLU A 63 -5.02 -9.45 8.65
N PHE A 64 -5.38 -10.73 8.59
CA PHE A 64 -6.23 -11.26 7.53
C PHE A 64 -7.67 -11.35 8.01
N TYR A 65 -8.55 -10.55 7.42
CA TYR A 65 -9.96 -10.57 7.70
C TYR A 65 -10.73 -11.32 6.62
N ARG A 66 -11.45 -12.37 6.99
CA ARG A 66 -12.37 -13.08 6.10
C ARG A 66 -13.72 -13.22 6.75
N ARG A 67 -14.77 -12.75 6.06
CA ARG A 67 -16.15 -12.88 6.53
C ARG A 67 -16.71 -14.25 6.13
N PHE A 68 -17.02 -15.08 7.12
CA PHE A 68 -17.76 -16.32 6.97
C PHE A 68 -18.74 -16.49 8.13
N VAL A 69 -19.80 -17.25 7.92
CA VAL A 69 -20.77 -17.63 8.96
C VAL A 69 -20.67 -19.14 9.15
N LEU A 70 -20.50 -19.56 10.40
CA LEU A 70 -20.58 -20.97 10.77
C LEU A 70 -22.05 -21.30 11.05
N LEU A 71 -22.60 -22.22 10.26
CA LEU A 71 -23.90 -22.83 10.48
C LEU A 71 -23.66 -24.15 11.23
N ASP A 72 -23.80 -24.11 12.56
CA ASP A 72 -23.70 -25.29 13.42
C ASP A 72 -25.07 -25.57 14.04
N THR A 73 -25.67 -26.70 13.70
CA THR A 73 -26.96 -27.16 14.24
C THR A 73 -26.79 -28.10 15.44
N GLU A 74 -25.56 -28.26 15.96
CA GLU A 74 -25.13 -29.12 17.07
C GLU A 74 -25.42 -30.62 16.90
N THR A 75 -26.18 -30.98 15.88
CA THR A 75 -26.72 -32.34 15.64
C THR A 75 -26.43 -32.82 14.21
N GLY A 76 -25.88 -31.95 13.35
CA GLY A 76 -25.62 -32.20 11.92
C GLY A 76 -24.23 -31.76 11.45
N GLU A 77 -24.02 -31.77 10.13
CA GLU A 77 -22.78 -31.28 9.53
C GLU A 77 -22.63 -29.77 9.75
N ARG A 78 -21.41 -29.34 10.04
CA ARG A 78 -21.05 -27.93 10.17
C ARG A 78 -20.82 -27.36 8.78
N GLU A 79 -21.64 -26.39 8.39
CA GLU A 79 -21.49 -25.71 7.11
C GLU A 79 -20.89 -24.32 7.30
N PHE A 80 -20.01 -23.91 6.38
CA PHE A 80 -19.42 -22.59 6.36
C PHE A 80 -19.99 -21.80 5.19
N ASP A 81 -20.83 -20.81 5.46
CA ASP A 81 -21.28 -19.86 4.46
C ASP A 81 -20.20 -18.77 4.26
N GLN A 82 -19.56 -18.77 3.09
CA GLN A 82 -18.44 -17.90 2.76
C GLN A 82 -18.92 -16.63 2.04
N LEU A 83 -19.21 -15.59 2.82
CA LEU A 83 -19.62 -14.28 2.31
C LEU A 83 -18.50 -13.52 1.59
N SER A 84 -17.22 -13.83 1.89
CA SER A 84 -16.06 -13.24 1.22
C SER A 84 -15.21 -14.33 0.55
N PRO A 85 -15.08 -14.30 -0.80
CA PRO A 85 -14.30 -15.31 -1.52
C PRO A 85 -12.81 -15.22 -1.17
N ALA A 86 -12.28 -14.01 -1.02
CA ALA A 86 -10.90 -13.74 -0.61
C ALA A 86 -10.83 -13.17 0.83
N PRO A 87 -9.74 -13.45 1.59
CA PRO A 87 -9.42 -12.67 2.78
C PRO A 87 -8.92 -11.27 2.38
N ALA A 88 -9.34 -10.24 3.10
CA ALA A 88 -8.78 -8.89 3.00
C ALA A 88 -7.63 -8.74 4.00
N LEU A 89 -6.49 -8.22 3.54
CA LEU A 89 -5.41 -7.79 4.43
C LEU A 89 -5.72 -6.41 5.05
N ILE A 90 -5.48 -6.28 6.35
CA ILE A 90 -5.30 -5.00 7.04
C ILE A 90 -3.84 -4.93 7.49
N ARG A 91 -3.15 -3.84 7.16
CA ARG A 91 -1.73 -3.67 7.46
C ARG A 91 -1.44 -2.22 7.88
N PRO A 92 -0.60 -1.99 8.91
CA PRO A 92 -0.02 -0.68 9.17
C PRO A 92 1.07 -0.36 8.12
N PHE A 93 0.94 0.79 7.48
CA PHE A 93 1.90 1.33 6.53
C PHE A 93 2.63 2.50 7.19
N LEU A 94 3.91 2.32 7.52
CA LEU A 94 4.75 3.39 8.03
C LEU A 94 5.29 4.21 6.85
N TRP A 95 4.80 5.44 6.71
CA TRP A 95 5.24 6.39 5.72
C TRP A 95 6.19 7.38 6.38
N THR A 96 7.45 7.37 5.97
CA THR A 96 8.43 8.42 6.32
C THR A 96 8.64 9.31 5.10
N ALA A 97 8.47 10.62 5.27
CA ALA A 97 8.67 11.61 4.22
C ALA A 97 9.86 12.52 4.55
N PHE A 98 10.76 12.69 3.59
CA PHE A 98 11.99 13.48 3.72
C PHE A 98 11.90 14.74 2.86
N GLY A 99 12.03 15.90 3.49
CA GLY A 99 11.93 17.19 2.84
C GLY A 99 10.49 17.71 2.74
N ARG A 100 10.36 18.99 2.40
CA ARG A 100 9.05 19.66 2.38
C ARG A 100 8.14 19.15 1.25
N ASP A 101 8.73 18.77 0.13
CA ASP A 101 7.98 18.32 -1.06
C ASP A 101 7.35 16.94 -0.83
N GLU A 102 8.08 15.99 -0.24
CA GLU A 102 7.54 14.67 0.11
C GLU A 102 6.47 14.77 1.20
N ILE A 103 6.69 15.63 2.20
CA ILE A 103 5.70 15.85 3.27
C ILE A 103 4.42 16.45 2.70
N ALA A 104 4.53 17.42 1.79
CA ALA A 104 3.41 17.98 1.06
C ALA A 104 2.68 16.92 0.22
N ALA A 105 3.41 16.06 -0.49
CA ALA A 105 2.85 14.98 -1.28
C ALA A 105 2.10 13.95 -0.41
N MET A 106 2.65 13.61 0.76
CA MET A 106 2.02 12.72 1.75
C MET A 106 0.70 13.31 2.25
N ILE A 107 0.69 14.58 2.68
CA ILE A 107 -0.52 15.26 3.15
C ILE A 107 -1.57 15.35 2.03
N ALA A 108 -1.16 15.75 0.83
CA ALA A 108 -2.05 15.85 -0.31
C ALA A 108 -2.62 14.48 -0.73
N PHE A 109 -1.84 13.41 -0.62
CA PHE A 109 -2.32 12.05 -0.88
C PHE A 109 -3.41 11.64 0.11
N ILE A 110 -3.18 11.84 1.41
CA ILE A 110 -4.16 11.51 2.46
C ILE A 110 -5.46 12.31 2.25
N ASP A 111 -5.34 13.61 1.98
CA ASP A 111 -6.49 14.49 1.74
C ASP A 111 -7.30 14.08 0.50
N ARG A 112 -6.64 13.73 -0.62
CA ARG A 112 -7.32 13.25 -1.84
C ARG A 112 -8.16 12.00 -1.58
N HIS A 113 -7.67 11.09 -0.75
CA HIS A 113 -8.33 9.81 -0.52
C HIS A 113 -9.46 9.87 0.51
N LYS A 114 -9.54 10.97 1.28
CA LYS A 114 -10.61 11.27 2.24
C LYS A 114 -10.92 10.08 3.17
N GLY A 115 -9.87 9.50 3.77
CA GLY A 115 -10.02 8.36 4.67
C GLY A 115 -10.51 7.12 3.93
N ARG A 116 -11.65 6.57 4.39
CA ARG A 116 -12.21 5.32 3.86
C ARG A 116 -12.91 5.45 2.49
N ALA A 117 -13.06 6.67 1.97
CA ALA A 117 -13.97 6.95 0.86
C ALA A 117 -13.40 6.58 -0.52
N VAL A 118 -12.12 6.84 -0.78
CA VAL A 118 -11.53 6.66 -2.11
C VAL A 118 -10.45 5.58 -2.04
N PRO A 119 -10.54 4.52 -2.86
CA PRO A 119 -9.53 3.47 -2.90
C PRO A 119 -8.35 3.84 -3.81
N PHE A 120 -7.24 3.17 -3.59
CA PHE A 120 -5.98 3.34 -4.31
C PHE A 120 -5.21 2.03 -4.37
N TRP A 121 -4.31 1.91 -5.33
CA TRP A 121 -3.47 0.73 -5.49
C TRP A 121 -2.20 0.84 -4.65
N VAL A 122 -1.83 -0.25 -3.99
CA VAL A 122 -0.59 -0.35 -3.21
C VAL A 122 0.13 -1.64 -3.58
N PRO A 123 1.40 -1.59 -4.01
CA PRO A 123 2.22 -2.78 -4.13
C PRO A 123 2.40 -3.43 -2.75
N SER A 124 2.44 -4.76 -2.68
CA SER A 124 2.81 -5.45 -1.43
C SER A 124 4.23 -5.11 -0.96
N TRP A 125 5.06 -4.59 -1.87
CA TRP A 125 6.50 -4.35 -1.75
C TRP A 125 7.30 -5.61 -1.41
N GLN A 126 6.71 -6.79 -1.58
CA GLN A 126 7.31 -8.09 -1.26
C GLN A 126 7.48 -8.92 -2.52
N GLN A 127 8.44 -9.85 -2.51
CA GLN A 127 8.59 -10.82 -3.59
C GLN A 127 7.53 -11.91 -3.45
N ASP A 128 6.30 -11.60 -3.88
CA ASP A 128 5.16 -12.51 -3.81
C ASP A 128 5.29 -13.64 -4.85
N LEU A 129 5.70 -13.28 -6.06
CA LEU A 129 6.00 -14.22 -7.14
C LEU A 129 7.47 -14.10 -7.54
N ARG A 130 8.08 -15.23 -7.92
CA ARG A 130 9.47 -15.28 -8.35
C ARG A 130 9.55 -15.82 -9.76
N LEU A 131 10.09 -15.04 -10.68
CA LEU A 131 10.36 -15.48 -12.04
C LEU A 131 11.42 -16.58 -12.05
N THR A 132 11.26 -17.57 -12.92
CA THR A 132 12.23 -18.67 -13.12
C THR A 132 13.08 -18.51 -14.37
N SER A 133 12.58 -17.73 -15.33
CA SER A 133 13.26 -17.39 -16.58
C SER A 133 13.08 -15.90 -16.86
N ASP A 134 14.03 -15.33 -17.60
CA ASP A 134 13.96 -13.92 -18.00
C ASP A 134 12.77 -13.71 -18.94
N VAL A 135 12.04 -12.61 -18.74
CA VAL A 135 10.91 -12.25 -19.60
C VAL A 135 11.38 -11.17 -20.55
N ILE A 136 11.32 -11.43 -21.86
CA ILE A 136 11.79 -10.46 -22.87
C ILE A 136 10.72 -9.40 -23.16
N LEU A 137 11.11 -8.36 -23.90
CA LEU A 137 10.22 -7.29 -24.34
C LEU A 137 8.96 -7.83 -25.05
N ASP A 138 7.81 -7.23 -24.74
CA ASP A 138 6.45 -7.55 -25.23
C ASP A 138 5.95 -8.96 -24.93
N GLN A 139 6.70 -9.75 -24.16
CA GLN A 139 6.28 -11.09 -23.76
C GLN A 139 5.15 -10.99 -22.73
N ILE A 140 4.11 -11.78 -22.95
CA ILE A 140 2.94 -11.89 -22.07
C ILE A 140 2.99 -13.12 -21.16
N LEU A 141 3.71 -14.17 -21.57
CA LEU A 141 3.84 -15.41 -20.81
C LEU A 141 5.04 -15.31 -19.88
N CYS A 142 4.83 -15.44 -18.58
CA CYS A 142 5.90 -15.43 -17.58
C CYS A 142 5.92 -16.76 -16.84
N GLU A 143 7.09 -17.38 -16.73
CA GLU A 143 7.28 -18.54 -15.89
C GLU A 143 7.66 -18.11 -14.49
N ILE A 144 6.90 -18.58 -13.52
CA ILE A 144 7.13 -18.34 -12.09
C ILE A 144 7.46 -19.65 -11.38
N ARG A 145 8.17 -19.54 -10.26
CA ARG A 145 8.36 -20.66 -9.34
C ARG A 145 7.00 -21.08 -8.80
N ARG A 146 6.77 -22.40 -8.78
CA ARG A 146 5.52 -22.99 -8.29
C ARG A 146 5.22 -22.55 -6.86
N SER A 147 4.10 -21.85 -6.69
CA SER A 147 3.56 -21.33 -5.42
C SER A 147 2.10 -21.75 -5.20
N ARG A 148 1.57 -22.60 -6.10
CA ARG A 148 0.18 -23.00 -6.28
C ARG A 148 -0.76 -21.83 -6.59
N TYR A 149 -0.24 -20.74 -7.15
CA TYR A 149 -1.01 -19.54 -7.43
C TYR A 149 -2.19 -19.83 -8.37
N ALA A 150 -1.96 -20.59 -9.44
CA ALA A 150 -3.00 -20.90 -10.43
C ALA A 150 -4.22 -21.61 -9.82
N GLY A 151 -3.99 -22.59 -8.94
CA GLY A 151 -5.07 -23.39 -8.33
C GLY A 151 -5.70 -22.76 -7.08
N THR A 152 -4.90 -22.08 -6.25
CA THR A 152 -5.35 -21.63 -4.91
C THR A 152 -5.82 -20.18 -4.86
N MET A 153 -5.39 -19.34 -5.79
CA MET A 153 -5.71 -17.91 -5.82
C MET A 153 -6.45 -17.58 -7.12
N PHE A 154 -5.83 -17.86 -8.27
CA PHE A 154 -6.39 -17.50 -9.58
C PHE A 154 -7.71 -18.24 -9.88
N GLY A 155 -7.88 -19.50 -9.47
CA GLY A 155 -9.10 -20.26 -9.76
C GLY A 155 -10.26 -20.02 -8.79
N SER A 156 -10.00 -19.56 -7.57
CA SER A 156 -10.94 -19.70 -6.43
C SER A 156 -11.39 -18.39 -5.81
N THR A 157 -10.52 -17.38 -5.71
CA THR A 157 -10.79 -16.20 -4.86
C THR A 157 -11.18 -14.96 -5.65
N GLY A 158 -10.91 -14.89 -6.96
CA GLY A 158 -11.14 -13.68 -7.76
C GLY A 158 -10.08 -12.58 -7.55
N ALA A 159 -9.45 -12.53 -6.38
CA ALA A 159 -8.44 -11.55 -5.97
C ALA A 159 -7.02 -11.85 -6.47
N ARG A 160 -6.10 -10.92 -6.24
CA ARG A 160 -4.67 -10.96 -6.57
C ARG A 160 -4.41 -11.11 -8.06
N ARG A 161 -5.14 -10.38 -8.88
CA ARG A 161 -4.98 -10.36 -10.35
C ARG A 161 -4.01 -9.31 -10.80
N HIS A 162 -3.74 -8.30 -10.00
CA HIS A 162 -2.88 -7.20 -10.39
C HIS A 162 -1.47 -7.36 -9.83
N LEU A 163 -0.49 -6.97 -10.63
CA LEU A 163 0.94 -7.08 -10.33
C LEU A 163 1.61 -5.73 -10.47
N ALA A 164 2.56 -5.48 -9.57
CA ALA A 164 3.59 -4.47 -9.71
C ALA A 164 4.93 -5.18 -9.92
N VAL A 165 5.58 -4.85 -11.03
CA VAL A 165 6.88 -5.39 -11.41
C VAL A 165 7.90 -4.27 -11.39
N TYR A 166 8.91 -4.39 -10.53
CA TYR A 166 9.96 -3.38 -10.36
C TYR A 166 11.30 -4.05 -10.06
N SER A 167 12.37 -3.28 -10.24
CA SER A 167 13.72 -3.67 -9.86
C SER A 167 14.40 -2.44 -9.25
N PRO A 168 15.43 -2.57 -8.39
CA PRO A 168 16.06 -1.41 -7.75
C PRO A 168 16.57 -0.31 -8.69
N GLN A 169 16.76 -0.63 -9.98
CA GLN A 169 17.27 0.29 -10.99
C GLN A 169 16.17 0.92 -11.86
N ASP A 170 14.92 0.52 -11.67
CA ASP A 170 13.93 0.46 -12.74
C ASP A 170 12.54 0.76 -12.18
N ALA A 171 11.85 1.76 -12.74
CA ALA A 171 10.53 2.20 -12.26
C ALA A 171 9.49 1.06 -12.27
N ALA A 172 8.49 1.13 -11.38
CA ALA A 172 7.44 0.12 -11.32
C ALA A 172 6.58 0.08 -12.59
N THR A 173 6.18 -1.12 -12.98
CA THR A 173 5.32 -1.40 -14.13
C THR A 173 4.13 -2.24 -13.69
N TYR A 174 2.95 -1.98 -14.25
CA TYR A 174 1.68 -2.49 -13.75
C TYR A 174 1.01 -3.41 -14.76
N HIS A 175 0.55 -4.56 -14.26
CA HIS A 175 0.04 -5.63 -15.10
C HIS A 175 -1.17 -6.31 -14.47
N LYS A 176 -2.04 -6.87 -15.29
CA LYS A 176 -3.14 -7.76 -14.88
C LYS A 176 -2.84 -9.17 -15.36
N ILE A 177 -2.97 -10.15 -14.49
CA ILE A 177 -2.90 -11.57 -14.81
C ILE A 177 -4.24 -11.97 -15.44
N VAL A 178 -4.19 -12.37 -16.71
CA VAL A 178 -5.35 -12.76 -17.51
C VAL A 178 -5.56 -14.28 -17.49
N ALA A 179 -4.49 -15.05 -17.35
CA ALA A 179 -4.53 -16.49 -17.23
C ALA A 179 -3.40 -16.99 -16.32
N ALA A 180 -3.64 -18.09 -15.61
CA ALA A 180 -2.62 -18.83 -14.89
C ALA A 180 -2.82 -20.32 -15.09
N THR A 181 -1.73 -21.07 -15.23
CA THR A 181 -1.76 -22.51 -15.47
C THR A 181 -0.67 -23.18 -14.65
N ASP A 182 -1.08 -24.16 -13.82
CA ASP A 182 -0.17 -25.09 -13.16
C ASP A 182 -0.12 -26.38 -13.99
N PRO A 183 1.03 -26.74 -14.59
CA PRO A 183 1.16 -27.99 -15.37
C PRO A 183 1.06 -29.25 -14.49
N GLY A 184 0.95 -29.13 -13.17
CA GLY A 184 0.76 -30.24 -12.22
C GLY A 184 2.04 -31.03 -11.94
N SER A 185 2.86 -31.23 -12.97
CA SER A 185 4.18 -31.83 -12.95
C SER A 185 5.26 -30.76 -13.17
N GLY A 186 6.15 -30.58 -12.19
CA GLY A 186 7.24 -29.59 -12.26
C GLY A 186 7.34 -28.66 -11.05
N LEU A 187 8.34 -27.77 -11.12
CA LEU A 187 8.67 -26.74 -10.12
C LEU A 187 8.25 -25.33 -10.56
N THR A 188 7.55 -25.20 -11.68
CA THR A 188 7.15 -23.92 -12.29
C THR A 188 5.65 -23.86 -12.55
N GLU A 189 5.12 -22.65 -12.59
CA GLU A 189 3.77 -22.29 -13.06
C GLU A 189 3.90 -21.23 -14.14
N THR A 190 2.93 -21.15 -15.04
CA THR A 190 2.89 -20.12 -16.09
C THR A 190 1.77 -19.13 -15.81
N ILE A 191 2.09 -17.85 -15.86
CA ILE A 191 1.11 -16.76 -15.80
C ILE A 191 1.12 -15.96 -17.10
N THR A 192 -0.04 -15.48 -17.52
CA THR A 192 -0.20 -14.58 -18.66
C THR A 192 -0.56 -13.20 -18.17
N VAL A 193 0.24 -12.19 -18.51
CA VAL A 193 0.08 -10.80 -18.08
C VAL A 193 -0.38 -9.89 -19.24
N ASN A 194 -1.12 -8.83 -18.90
CA ASN A 194 -1.54 -7.78 -19.82
C ASN A 194 -1.48 -6.41 -19.10
N PRO A 195 -0.78 -5.40 -19.64
CA PRO A 195 0.05 -5.42 -20.86
C PRO A 195 1.23 -6.39 -20.75
N GLY A 196 1.88 -6.71 -21.88
CA GLY A 196 3.12 -7.48 -21.88
C GLY A 196 4.27 -6.73 -21.22
N ALA A 197 5.41 -7.39 -21.05
CA ALA A 197 6.58 -6.79 -20.42
C ALA A 197 7.09 -5.60 -21.24
N PRO A 198 7.14 -4.37 -20.70
CA PRO A 198 7.55 -3.17 -21.47
C PRO A 198 9.08 -3.10 -21.66
N ARG A 199 9.82 -4.02 -21.05
CA ARG A 199 11.28 -4.18 -21.14
C ARG A 199 11.66 -5.61 -20.70
N LEU A 200 12.94 -5.93 -20.81
CA LEU A 200 13.50 -7.14 -20.24
C LEU A 200 13.29 -7.16 -18.72
N TRP A 201 12.76 -8.25 -18.19
CA TRP A 201 12.70 -8.54 -16.75
C TRP A 201 13.67 -9.68 -16.42
N PRO A 202 14.87 -9.37 -15.91
CA PRO A 202 15.81 -10.39 -15.49
C PRO A 202 15.25 -11.13 -14.26
N ALA A 203 15.17 -12.45 -14.31
CA ALA A 203 14.54 -13.26 -13.27
C ALA A 203 15.22 -13.11 -11.89
N GLY A 204 16.54 -12.85 -11.88
CA GLY A 204 17.33 -12.69 -10.65
C GLY A 204 17.21 -11.32 -9.98
N ALA A 205 16.79 -10.28 -10.71
CA ALA A 205 16.78 -8.89 -10.23
C ALA A 205 15.37 -8.28 -10.14
N THR A 206 14.37 -8.96 -10.71
CA THR A 206 13.00 -8.47 -10.78
C THR A 206 12.20 -8.91 -9.57
N ILE A 207 11.57 -7.95 -8.90
CA ILE A 207 10.60 -8.21 -7.83
C ILE A 207 9.20 -8.14 -8.44
N VAL A 208 8.45 -9.23 -8.29
CA VAL A 208 7.05 -9.32 -8.70
C VAL A 208 6.20 -9.32 -7.44
N SER A 209 5.54 -8.20 -7.20
CA SER A 209 4.63 -7.98 -6.07
C SER A 209 3.18 -7.98 -6.54
N PHE A 210 2.26 -8.42 -5.68
CA PHE A 210 0.84 -8.16 -5.91
C PHE A 210 0.56 -6.67 -5.75
N LEU A 211 -0.21 -6.14 -6.69
CA LEU A 211 -0.77 -4.79 -6.61
C LEU A 211 -2.19 -4.91 -6.06
N ARG A 212 -2.42 -4.42 -4.86
CA ARG A 212 -3.68 -4.61 -4.14
C ARG A 212 -4.47 -3.31 -4.15
N LEU A 213 -5.78 -3.40 -4.39
CA LEU A 213 -6.66 -2.24 -4.26
C LEU A 213 -7.01 -2.09 -2.79
N CYS A 214 -6.56 -1.00 -2.19
CA CYS A 214 -6.73 -0.72 -0.77
C CYS A 214 -7.51 0.58 -0.57
N ARG A 215 -7.99 0.78 0.65
CA ARG A 215 -8.43 2.09 1.16
C ARG A 215 -7.79 2.33 2.51
N LEU A 216 -7.84 3.57 3.00
CA LEU A 216 -7.50 3.83 4.40
C LEU A 216 -8.53 3.16 5.30
N GLU A 217 -8.06 2.60 6.42
CA GLU A 217 -8.94 2.02 7.43
C GLU A 217 -9.38 3.04 8.47
N ASP A 218 -8.68 4.17 8.60
CA ASP A 218 -9.01 5.25 9.52
C ASP A 218 -9.31 6.54 8.74
N ASP A 219 -10.27 7.33 9.22
CA ASP A 219 -10.63 8.63 8.63
C ASP A 219 -9.73 9.77 9.12
N GLU A 220 -8.99 9.52 10.19
CA GLU A 220 -8.03 10.44 10.79
C GLU A 220 -6.63 9.80 10.73
N VAL A 221 -5.64 10.57 10.31
CA VAL A 221 -4.24 10.16 10.28
C VAL A 221 -3.42 11.16 11.06
N GLU A 222 -2.72 10.68 12.09
CA GLU A 222 -1.78 11.49 12.85
C GLU A 222 -0.40 11.52 12.17
N ILE A 223 0.14 12.73 11.99
CA ILE A 223 1.45 12.96 11.39
C ILE A 223 2.40 13.48 12.48
N SER A 224 3.45 12.71 12.76
CA SER A 224 4.51 13.04 13.71
C SER A 224 5.65 13.76 13.00
N TRP A 225 6.00 14.96 13.46
CA TRP A 225 7.14 15.73 12.96
C TRP A 225 8.38 15.41 13.78
N LEU A 226 9.31 14.64 13.21
CA LEU A 226 10.58 14.29 13.88
C LEU A 226 11.58 15.44 13.81
N ALA A 227 11.59 16.16 12.70
CA ALA A 227 12.38 17.36 12.47
C ALA A 227 11.62 18.31 11.53
N GLY A 228 12.10 19.54 11.35
CA GLY A 228 11.43 20.52 10.49
C GLY A 228 11.27 20.12 9.01
N ASN A 229 11.99 19.08 8.58
CA ASN A 229 11.96 18.51 7.23
C ASN A 229 11.76 16.99 7.23
N ILE A 230 11.36 16.37 8.35
CA ILE A 230 11.11 14.92 8.42
C ILE A 230 9.80 14.70 9.15
N ALA A 231 8.86 14.04 8.49
CA ALA A 231 7.59 13.65 9.09
C ALA A 231 7.34 12.15 8.90
N GLU A 232 6.67 11.54 9.86
CA GLU A 232 6.25 10.15 9.83
C GLU A 232 4.74 10.06 10.08
N ALA A 233 4.08 9.16 9.35
CA ALA A 233 2.69 8.81 9.57
C ALA A 233 2.54 7.29 9.53
N VAL A 234 1.78 6.74 10.49
CA VAL A 234 1.37 5.33 10.44
C VAL A 234 -0.05 5.30 9.93
N VAL A 235 -0.23 4.74 8.73
CA VAL A 235 -1.50 4.70 8.05
C VAL A 235 -1.95 3.26 7.94
N ARG A 236 -3.12 2.89 8.47
CA ARG A 236 -3.66 1.55 8.25
C ARG A 236 -4.34 1.46 6.90
N ILE A 237 -3.92 0.50 6.10
CA ILE A 237 -4.52 0.21 4.80
C ILE A 237 -5.29 -1.10 4.87
N ARG A 238 -6.45 -1.12 4.23
CA ARG A 238 -7.30 -2.31 4.11
C ARG A 238 -7.54 -2.65 2.66
N GLU A 239 -7.23 -3.88 2.30
CA GLU A 239 -7.49 -4.47 0.99
C GLU A 239 -8.99 -4.64 0.73
N LEU A 240 -9.41 -4.37 -0.50
CA LEU A 240 -10.75 -4.62 -0.98
C LEU A 240 -10.82 -6.01 -1.65
N PRO A 241 -11.61 -6.96 -1.12
CA PRO A 241 -11.59 -8.36 -1.55
C PRO A 241 -11.86 -8.63 -3.03
N ASN A 242 -12.65 -7.76 -3.69
CA ASN A 242 -13.11 -8.00 -5.07
C ASN A 242 -12.29 -7.26 -6.14
N GLU A 243 -11.20 -6.58 -5.77
CA GLU A 243 -10.43 -5.69 -6.65
C GLU A 243 -11.36 -4.71 -7.44
N ALA A 244 -10.84 -3.86 -8.32
CA ALA A 244 -11.67 -2.83 -8.97
C ALA A 244 -12.87 -3.45 -9.73
N PRO A 245 -14.06 -2.80 -9.72
CA PRO A 245 -15.21 -3.29 -10.48
C PRO A 245 -14.88 -3.38 -11.97
N VAL A 246 -15.32 -4.46 -12.61
CA VAL A 246 -15.19 -4.73 -14.06
C VAL A 246 -16.07 -3.78 -14.86
#